data_AF-A0A1P8WBH7-F1
#
_entry.id   AF-A0A1P8WBH7-F1
#
_cell.length_a   1.000
_cell.length_b   1.000
_cell.length_c   1.000
_cell.angle_alpha   90.00
_cell.angle_beta   90.00
_cell.angle_gamma   90.00
#
_symmetry.space_group_name_H-M   'P 1'
#
loop_
_entity.id
_entity.type
_entity.pdbx_description
1 polymer ?
#
loop_
_entity_poly.entity_id
_entity_poly.type
_entity_poly.pdbx_seq_one_letter_code
_entity_poly.pdbx_strand_id
1 'polypeptide(L)'
;MRKRDLLCGLLCLVVFVAAATWLSFAYRRHNATVAQKFNRTLGERLRSRLLDGTGKELSGEDFKNAKMRGVVLQRPGNAFQRANFSSAELDQSTLEAGAGSFQLACFDNSSIKNAQLIGGGASFQVASFDSADLSGTSLEGNFQLASFQNAVLRDSTLHGSFQGCDISGADFSGADLTGINRNSLESCYFSVPPAFSSETIFPPGFSPGIQGWQRSPPPQ
;
A
#
# COMPACT_ATOMS: atom_id res chain seq x y z
N MET A 1 -0.50 58.78 11.82
CA MET A 1 -0.60 57.97 10.57
C MET A 1 0.53 56.96 10.63
N ARG A 2 0.40 55.63 10.50
CA ARG A 2 -0.55 54.81 9.74
C ARG A 2 -0.90 53.54 10.54
N LYS A 3 -2.18 53.35 10.87
CA LYS A 3 -2.79 52.06 11.25
C LYS A 3 -3.35 51.30 10.03
N ARG A 4 -3.06 51.77 8.80
CA ARG A 4 -3.62 51.26 7.54
C ARG A 4 -2.75 50.22 6.82
N ASP A 5 -1.48 50.06 7.20
CA ASP A 5 -0.55 49.18 6.47
C ASP A 5 -0.49 47.73 7.03
N LEU A 6 -1.08 47.46 8.21
CA LEU A 6 -1.18 46.09 8.76
C LEU A 6 -2.40 45.29 8.26
N LEU A 7 -3.41 45.95 7.68
CA LEU A 7 -4.64 45.30 7.21
C LEU A 7 -4.51 44.70 5.79
N CYS A 8 -3.58 45.18 4.97
CA CYS A 8 -3.34 44.61 3.63
C CYS A 8 -2.58 43.27 3.68
N GLY A 9 -1.73 43.04 4.69
CA GLY A 9 -1.01 41.77 4.85
C GLY A 9 -1.88 40.61 5.34
N LEU A 10 -2.91 40.89 6.15
CA LEU A 10 -3.80 39.84 6.67
C LEU A 10 -4.84 39.37 5.63
N LEU A 11 -5.27 40.24 4.70
CA LEU A 11 -6.28 39.89 3.70
C LEU A 11 -5.74 39.02 2.56
N CYS A 12 -4.45 39.14 2.19
CA CYS A 12 -3.83 38.24 1.21
C CYS A 12 -3.60 36.81 1.74
N LEU A 13 -3.38 36.64 3.06
CA LEU A 13 -3.16 35.33 3.67
C LEU A 13 -4.46 34.50 3.76
N VAL A 14 -5.62 35.16 3.95
CA VAL A 14 -6.92 34.48 4.08
C VAL A 14 -7.44 33.93 2.75
N VAL A 15 -7.11 34.56 1.62
CA VAL A 15 -7.54 34.08 0.29
C VAL A 15 -6.74 32.85 -0.18
N PHE A 16 -5.48 32.71 0.21
CA PHE A 16 -4.68 31.52 -0.11
C PHE A 16 -5.07 30.27 0.70
N VAL A 17 -5.48 30.43 1.97
CA VAL A 17 -5.98 29.32 2.80
C VAL A 17 -7.37 28.84 2.34
N ALA A 18 -8.19 29.75 1.78
CA ALA A 18 -9.49 29.39 1.20
C ALA A 18 -9.36 28.55 -0.09
N ALA A 19 -8.40 28.83 -0.96
CA ALA A 19 -8.21 28.06 -2.20
C ALA A 19 -7.74 26.60 -1.92
N ALA A 20 -6.87 26.40 -0.92
CA ALA A 20 -6.41 25.08 -0.51
C ALA A 20 -7.51 24.24 0.18
N THR A 21 -8.44 24.89 0.88
CA THR A 21 -9.59 24.22 1.50
C THR A 21 -10.68 23.85 0.49
N TRP A 22 -10.81 24.58 -0.63
CA TRP A 22 -11.74 24.23 -1.71
C TRP A 22 -11.25 23.10 -2.62
N LEU A 23 -9.96 23.06 -2.97
CA LEU A 23 -9.37 21.93 -3.72
C LEU A 23 -9.41 20.63 -2.90
N SER A 24 -9.16 20.71 -1.60
CA SER A 24 -9.30 19.54 -0.70
C SER A 24 -10.76 19.15 -0.43
N PHE A 25 -11.72 20.05 -0.60
CA PHE A 25 -13.15 19.73 -0.48
C PHE A 25 -13.71 19.10 -1.76
N ALA A 26 -13.28 19.57 -2.94
CA ALA A 26 -13.66 18.97 -4.22
C ALA A 26 -13.05 17.57 -4.42
N TYR A 27 -11.80 17.36 -4.00
CA TYR A 27 -11.17 16.03 -3.94
C TYR A 27 -11.91 15.09 -2.96
N ARG A 28 -12.30 15.60 -1.79
CA ARG A 28 -13.13 14.86 -0.82
C ARG A 28 -14.53 14.52 -1.35
N ARG A 29 -15.13 15.35 -2.19
CA ARG A 29 -16.49 15.12 -2.72
C ARG A 29 -16.54 14.06 -3.82
N HIS A 30 -15.48 13.93 -4.62
CA HIS A 30 -15.41 12.89 -5.66
C HIS A 30 -15.11 11.50 -5.05
N ASN A 31 -14.29 11.44 -4.00
CA ASN A 31 -14.03 10.20 -3.26
C ASN A 31 -15.19 9.79 -2.32
N ALA A 32 -16.09 10.72 -1.98
CA ALA A 32 -17.25 10.43 -1.12
C ALA A 32 -18.30 9.51 -1.79
N THR A 33 -18.34 9.43 -3.12
CA THR A 33 -19.31 8.58 -3.84
C THR A 33 -18.83 7.13 -3.92
N VAL A 34 -17.51 6.88 -3.87
CA VAL A 34 -16.92 5.53 -3.87
C VAL A 34 -16.92 4.93 -2.46
N ALA A 35 -16.70 5.75 -1.43
CA ALA A 35 -16.90 5.39 -0.02
C ALA A 35 -18.37 5.05 0.34
N GLN A 36 -19.33 5.28 -0.55
CA GLN A 36 -20.75 5.08 -0.30
C GLN A 36 -21.20 3.61 -0.37
N LYS A 37 -20.33 2.69 -0.82
CA LYS A 37 -20.52 1.23 -0.75
C LYS A 37 -19.70 0.55 0.34
N PHE A 38 -19.16 1.33 1.27
CA PHE A 38 -18.61 0.80 2.51
C PHE A 38 -19.78 0.19 3.30
N ASN A 39 -19.76 -1.14 3.48
CA ASN A 39 -20.80 -1.90 4.17
C ASN A 39 -21.32 -1.09 5.37
N ARG A 40 -22.59 -0.67 5.36
CA ARG A 40 -23.10 0.41 6.25
C ARG A 40 -22.74 0.17 7.72
N THR A 41 -22.73 -1.09 8.14
CA THR A 41 -22.30 -1.54 9.48
C THR A 41 -20.80 -1.48 9.73
N LEU A 42 -19.96 -1.87 8.77
CA LEU A 42 -18.50 -1.72 8.88
C LEU A 42 -18.12 -0.23 8.85
N GLY A 43 -18.78 0.57 8.01
CA GLY A 43 -18.57 2.02 7.92
C GLY A 43 -18.96 2.75 9.19
N GLU A 44 -20.09 2.39 9.80
CA GLU A 44 -20.51 2.93 11.09
C GLU A 44 -19.57 2.50 12.23
N ARG A 45 -19.15 1.22 12.27
CA ARG A 45 -18.19 0.69 13.26
C ARG A 45 -16.80 1.32 13.16
N LEU A 46 -16.28 1.44 11.94
CA LEU A 46 -15.01 2.10 11.70
C LEU A 46 -15.11 3.59 11.98
N ARG A 47 -16.21 4.24 11.59
CA ARG A 47 -16.39 5.66 11.89
C ARG A 47 -16.40 5.92 13.40
N SER A 48 -17.07 5.08 14.21
CA SER A 48 -17.01 5.23 15.67
C SER A 48 -15.61 4.98 16.24
N ARG A 49 -14.88 4.01 15.68
CA ARG A 49 -13.49 3.67 16.03
C ARG A 49 -12.44 4.46 15.23
N LEU A 50 -12.81 5.57 14.62
CA LEU A 50 -11.85 6.48 13.99
C LEU A 50 -11.91 7.85 14.66
N LEU A 51 -12.80 7.98 15.64
CA LEU A 51 -13.20 9.19 16.34
C LEU A 51 -12.84 9.14 17.84
N ASP A 52 -12.42 7.99 18.40
CA ASP A 52 -12.12 7.92 19.84
C ASP A 52 -10.77 8.54 20.21
N GLY A 53 -9.88 8.74 19.23
CA GLY A 53 -8.65 9.51 19.39
C GLY A 53 -7.61 8.84 20.30
N THR A 54 -7.80 7.58 20.69
CA THR A 54 -6.93 6.88 21.65
C THR A 54 -5.75 6.14 21.03
N GLY A 55 -5.51 6.26 19.71
CA GLY A 55 -4.32 5.72 19.06
C GLY A 55 -4.22 4.19 19.05
N LYS A 56 -5.34 3.48 19.28
CA LYS A 56 -5.40 2.01 19.32
C LYS A 56 -6.18 1.40 18.14
N GLU A 57 -6.61 2.23 17.19
CA GLU A 57 -7.80 1.89 16.45
C GLU A 57 -7.50 1.20 15.11
N LEU A 58 -7.99 -0.05 15.02
CA LEU A 58 -8.02 -1.01 13.90
C LEU A 58 -7.01 -2.16 13.93
N SER A 59 -6.18 -2.23 14.97
CA SER A 59 -5.31 -3.39 15.16
C SER A 59 -6.13 -4.66 15.44
N GLY A 60 -5.84 -5.74 14.72
CA GLY A 60 -6.53 -7.03 14.87
C GLY A 60 -7.95 -7.06 14.29
N GLU A 61 -8.38 -6.00 13.62
CA GLU A 61 -9.73 -5.93 13.07
C GLU A 61 -9.92 -6.83 11.85
N ASP A 62 -11.13 -7.35 11.72
CA ASP A 62 -11.50 -8.24 10.64
C ASP A 62 -12.18 -7.47 9.50
N PHE A 63 -11.42 -7.30 8.42
CA PHE A 63 -11.84 -6.76 7.13
C PHE A 63 -11.96 -7.85 6.06
N LYS A 64 -12.06 -9.12 6.47
CA LYS A 64 -12.18 -10.22 5.52
C LYS A 64 -13.37 -10.02 4.59
N ASN A 65 -13.16 -10.24 3.28
CA ASN A 65 -14.16 -10.03 2.23
C ASN A 65 -14.71 -8.59 2.13
N ALA A 66 -14.09 -7.62 2.78
CA ALA A 66 -14.60 -6.25 2.76
C ALA A 66 -14.42 -5.61 1.38
N LYS A 67 -15.44 -4.88 0.94
CA LYS A 67 -15.45 -4.15 -0.33
C LYS A 67 -14.96 -2.73 -0.11
N MET A 68 -13.71 -2.49 -0.46
CA MET A 68 -12.96 -1.27 -0.17
C MET A 68 -12.26 -0.72 -1.41
N ARG A 69 -12.79 -1.02 -2.59
CA ARG A 69 -12.31 -0.48 -3.87
C ARG A 69 -12.30 1.05 -3.83
N GLY A 70 -11.17 1.66 -4.19
CA GLY A 70 -11.01 3.11 -4.23
C GLY A 70 -11.03 3.81 -2.87
N VAL A 71 -10.97 3.05 -1.76
CA VAL A 71 -10.94 3.65 -0.43
C VAL A 71 -9.58 4.29 -0.18
N VAL A 72 -9.59 5.44 0.49
CA VAL A 72 -8.38 6.10 1.00
C VAL A 72 -8.29 5.86 2.50
N LEU A 73 -7.34 5.01 2.91
CA LEU A 73 -6.97 4.73 4.29
C LEU A 73 -5.68 5.51 4.60
N GLN A 74 -5.83 6.72 5.13
CA GLN A 74 -4.73 7.58 5.56
C GLN A 74 -4.75 7.69 7.08
N ARG A 75 -3.85 7.00 7.78
CA ARG A 75 -3.72 7.13 9.24
C ARG A 75 -2.27 7.12 9.71
N PRO A 76 -1.87 8.11 10.54
CA PRO A 76 -0.57 8.05 11.20
C PRO A 76 -0.55 6.93 12.24
N GLY A 77 0.65 6.40 12.51
CA GLY A 77 0.87 5.38 13.55
C GLY A 77 0.51 3.95 13.16
N ASN A 78 0.27 3.12 14.18
CA ASN A 78 0.16 1.66 14.12
C ASN A 78 -1.28 1.14 13.90
N ALA A 79 -2.10 1.87 13.15
CA ALA A 79 -3.54 1.69 13.09
C ALA A 79 -4.01 0.29 12.67
N PHE A 80 -3.29 -0.42 11.79
CA PHE A 80 -3.76 -1.67 11.18
C PHE A 80 -2.92 -2.90 11.54
N GLN A 81 -2.18 -2.87 12.66
CA GLN A 81 -1.35 -4.00 13.06
C GLN A 81 -2.20 -5.25 13.25
N ARG A 82 -1.78 -6.41 12.71
CA ARG A 82 -2.53 -7.68 12.82
C ARG A 82 -3.93 -7.65 12.21
N ALA A 83 -4.29 -6.63 11.43
CA ALA A 83 -5.59 -6.57 10.78
C ALA A 83 -5.70 -7.64 9.70
N ASN A 84 -6.92 -8.16 9.52
CA ASN A 84 -7.22 -9.21 8.54
C ASN A 84 -7.96 -8.62 7.34
N PHE A 85 -7.26 -8.43 6.23
CA PHE A 85 -7.78 -8.03 4.92
C PHE A 85 -7.90 -9.23 3.96
N SER A 86 -7.90 -10.47 4.45
CA SER A 86 -7.99 -11.64 3.57
C SER A 86 -9.22 -11.57 2.67
N SER A 87 -9.05 -11.89 1.38
CA SER A 87 -10.12 -11.84 0.37
C SER A 87 -10.82 -10.48 0.22
N ALA A 88 -10.23 -9.38 0.73
CA ALA A 88 -10.79 -8.04 0.55
C ALA A 88 -10.64 -7.54 -0.89
N GLU A 89 -11.55 -6.66 -1.31
CA GLU A 89 -11.47 -5.94 -2.58
C GLU A 89 -10.91 -4.54 -2.31
N LEU A 90 -9.62 -4.34 -2.54
CA LEU A 90 -8.84 -3.11 -2.32
C LEU A 90 -8.35 -2.49 -3.64
N ASP A 91 -8.89 -2.89 -4.79
CA ASP A 91 -8.52 -2.31 -6.08
C ASP A 91 -8.58 -0.77 -6.06
N GLN A 92 -7.61 -0.11 -6.68
CA GLN A 92 -7.53 1.35 -6.82
C GLN A 92 -7.55 2.12 -5.49
N SER A 93 -7.33 1.43 -4.37
CA SER A 93 -7.31 2.06 -3.04
C SER A 93 -5.98 2.76 -2.78
N THR A 94 -5.97 3.66 -1.80
CA THR A 94 -4.74 4.27 -1.26
C THR A 94 -4.64 3.90 0.20
N LEU A 95 -3.66 3.08 0.55
CA LEU A 95 -3.29 2.72 1.91
C LEU A 95 -2.02 3.48 2.25
N GLU A 96 -2.19 4.65 2.85
CA GLU A 96 -1.09 5.46 3.33
C GLU A 96 -0.85 5.18 4.81
N ALA A 97 0.25 4.49 5.09
CA ALA A 97 0.59 4.03 6.42
C ALA A 97 1.68 4.88 7.08
N GLY A 98 1.46 5.19 8.36
CA GLY A 98 2.53 5.62 9.25
C GLY A 98 3.47 4.47 9.65
N ALA A 99 4.48 4.81 10.47
CA ALA A 99 5.39 3.84 11.05
C ALA A 99 4.65 2.70 11.77
N GLY A 100 4.92 1.45 11.39
CA GLY A 100 4.35 0.28 12.07
C GLY A 100 2.91 -0.10 11.70
N SER A 101 2.30 0.56 10.71
CA SER A 101 0.84 0.44 10.50
C SER A 101 0.32 -0.93 10.12
N PHE A 102 1.04 -1.72 9.31
CA PHE A 102 0.55 -2.99 8.76
C PHE A 102 1.39 -4.20 9.21
N GLN A 103 2.12 -4.06 10.32
CA GLN A 103 2.89 -5.19 10.86
C GLN A 103 1.96 -6.35 11.18
N LEU A 104 2.33 -7.56 10.76
CA LEU A 104 1.54 -8.79 10.94
C LEU A 104 0.15 -8.77 10.30
N ALA A 105 -0.15 -7.83 9.40
CA ALA A 105 -1.43 -7.80 8.70
C ALA A 105 -1.52 -8.93 7.67
N CYS A 106 -2.74 -9.44 7.43
CA CYS A 106 -3.00 -10.51 6.46
C CYS A 106 -3.81 -9.93 5.28
N PHE A 107 -3.26 -10.01 4.08
CA PHE A 107 -3.88 -9.60 2.80
C PHE A 107 -4.11 -10.81 1.88
N ASP A 108 -4.10 -12.02 2.41
CA ASP A 108 -4.12 -13.24 1.60
C ASP A 108 -5.36 -13.32 0.73
N ASN A 109 -5.20 -13.74 -0.53
CA ASN A 109 -6.26 -13.88 -1.52
C ASN A 109 -7.03 -12.57 -1.82
N SER A 110 -6.50 -11.42 -1.42
CA SER A 110 -7.15 -10.12 -1.69
C SER A 110 -6.85 -9.62 -3.10
N SER A 111 -7.72 -8.75 -3.61
CA SER A 111 -7.49 -8.02 -4.86
C SER A 111 -7.07 -6.60 -4.51
N ILE A 112 -5.85 -6.22 -4.86
CA ILE A 112 -5.23 -4.92 -4.53
C ILE A 112 -4.82 -4.19 -5.82
N LYS A 113 -5.48 -4.47 -6.95
CA LYS A 113 -5.02 -4.02 -8.28
C LYS A 113 -4.96 -2.51 -8.39
N ASN A 114 -3.88 -1.99 -8.96
CA ASN A 114 -3.70 -0.55 -9.18
C ASN A 114 -3.84 0.30 -7.90
N ALA A 115 -3.61 -0.29 -6.73
CA ALA A 115 -3.63 0.41 -5.46
C ALA A 115 -2.27 1.05 -5.14
N GLN A 116 -2.27 1.99 -4.22
CA GLN A 116 -1.07 2.61 -3.65
C GLN A 116 -0.94 2.17 -2.20
N LEU A 117 0.09 1.38 -1.89
CA LEU A 117 0.47 0.98 -0.54
C LEU A 117 1.75 1.73 -0.20
N ILE A 118 1.61 2.94 0.33
CA ILE A 118 2.70 3.91 0.46
C ILE A 118 2.82 4.46 1.88
N GLY A 119 3.97 5.05 2.21
CA GLY A 119 4.16 5.81 3.45
C GLY A 119 5.59 5.75 3.97
N GLY A 120 6.11 6.88 4.44
CA GLY A 120 7.50 7.10 4.88
C GLY A 120 7.87 6.36 6.18
N GLY A 121 7.75 5.04 6.17
CA GLY A 121 7.85 4.16 7.33
C GLY A 121 6.76 3.08 7.38
N ALA A 122 5.88 2.99 6.37
CA ALA A 122 4.88 1.95 6.26
C ALA A 122 5.56 0.58 6.43
N SER A 123 5.28 -0.05 7.57
CA SER A 123 5.90 -1.32 7.95
C SER A 123 4.87 -2.40 7.71
N PHE A 124 5.14 -3.19 6.69
CA PHE A 124 4.49 -4.46 6.35
C PHE A 124 5.35 -5.63 6.84
N GLN A 125 6.15 -5.40 7.89
CA GLN A 125 7.00 -6.44 8.45
C GLN A 125 6.14 -7.63 8.89
N VAL A 126 6.53 -8.82 8.44
CA VAL A 126 5.80 -10.06 8.73
C VAL A 126 4.34 -10.04 8.26
N ALA A 127 3.98 -9.16 7.32
CA ALA A 127 2.67 -9.18 6.70
C ALA A 127 2.58 -10.34 5.68
N SER A 128 1.37 -10.81 5.41
CA SER A 128 1.12 -11.86 4.43
C SER A 128 0.32 -11.31 3.26
N PHE A 129 0.75 -11.58 2.04
CA PHE A 129 0.12 -11.24 0.77
C PHE A 129 -0.07 -12.50 -0.09
N ASP A 130 -0.24 -13.65 0.55
CA ASP A 130 -0.22 -14.93 -0.13
C ASP A 130 -1.41 -15.03 -1.10
N SER A 131 -1.12 -15.39 -2.35
CA SER A 131 -2.09 -15.45 -3.45
C SER A 131 -2.86 -14.14 -3.67
N ALA A 132 -2.35 -13.00 -3.20
CA ALA A 132 -2.94 -11.69 -3.45
C ALA A 132 -2.62 -11.21 -4.88
N ASP A 133 -3.57 -10.49 -5.48
CA ASP A 133 -3.39 -9.84 -6.78
C ASP A 133 -3.00 -8.38 -6.58
N LEU A 134 -1.70 -8.11 -6.69
CA LEU A 134 -1.03 -6.81 -6.55
C LEU A 134 -0.69 -6.22 -7.94
N SER A 135 -1.37 -6.64 -9.01
CA SER A 135 -1.05 -6.17 -10.36
C SER A 135 -1.21 -4.65 -10.48
N GLY A 136 -0.21 -3.97 -11.07
CA GLY A 136 -0.20 -2.52 -11.26
C GLY A 136 -0.08 -1.70 -9.98
N THR A 137 0.26 -2.31 -8.84
CA THR A 137 0.36 -1.59 -7.57
C THR A 137 1.63 -0.75 -7.45
N SER A 138 1.55 0.31 -6.65
CA SER A 138 2.74 0.99 -6.12
C SER A 138 2.93 0.56 -4.67
N LEU A 139 3.99 -0.19 -4.40
CA LEU A 139 4.39 -0.68 -3.09
C LEU A 139 5.60 0.12 -2.60
N GLU A 140 5.44 0.90 -1.54
CA GLU A 140 6.54 1.63 -0.90
C GLU A 140 6.52 1.38 0.60
N GLY A 141 7.57 0.72 1.12
CA GLY A 141 7.67 0.46 2.56
C GLY A 141 8.70 -0.58 2.97
N ASN A 142 8.58 -1.03 4.21
CA ASN A 142 9.39 -2.12 4.75
C ASN A 142 8.58 -3.41 4.82
N PHE A 143 8.92 -4.36 3.96
CA PHE A 143 8.32 -5.69 3.83
C PHE A 143 9.20 -6.78 4.43
N GLN A 144 10.15 -6.47 5.33
CA GLN A 144 11.01 -7.49 5.94
C GLN A 144 10.21 -8.68 6.49
N LEU A 145 10.63 -9.89 6.11
CA LEU A 145 9.99 -11.15 6.49
C LEU A 145 8.51 -11.27 6.08
N ALA A 146 8.03 -10.45 5.13
CA ALA A 146 6.69 -10.60 4.58
C ALA A 146 6.61 -11.83 3.66
N SER A 147 5.40 -12.36 3.52
CA SER A 147 5.10 -13.48 2.61
C SER A 147 4.37 -12.96 1.38
N PHE A 148 4.83 -13.35 0.20
CA PHE A 148 4.24 -13.07 -1.10
C PHE A 148 4.03 -14.37 -1.89
N GLN A 149 3.77 -15.49 -1.20
CA GLN A 149 3.70 -16.79 -1.86
C GLN A 149 2.57 -16.81 -2.88
N ASN A 150 2.89 -17.16 -4.13
CA ASN A 150 1.96 -17.14 -5.27
C ASN A 150 1.28 -15.78 -5.52
N ALA A 151 1.84 -14.67 -5.00
CA ALA A 151 1.30 -13.34 -5.25
C ALA A 151 1.53 -12.92 -6.70
N VAL A 152 0.60 -12.16 -7.25
CA VAL A 152 0.69 -11.61 -8.62
C VAL A 152 1.11 -10.14 -8.52
N LEU A 153 2.36 -9.84 -8.87
CA LEU A 153 2.99 -8.51 -8.80
C LEU A 153 3.24 -7.94 -10.20
N ARG A 154 2.43 -8.34 -11.18
CA ARG A 154 2.62 -7.92 -12.57
C ARG A 154 2.51 -6.42 -12.74
N ASP A 155 3.41 -5.83 -13.52
CA ASP A 155 3.42 -4.39 -13.82
C ASP A 155 3.39 -3.49 -12.57
N SER A 156 3.82 -4.00 -11.41
CA SER A 156 3.86 -3.25 -10.16
C SER A 156 5.18 -2.49 -10.00
N THR A 157 5.18 -1.45 -9.19
CA THR A 157 6.37 -0.66 -8.86
C THR A 157 6.68 -0.83 -7.39
N LEU A 158 7.86 -1.38 -7.08
CA LEU A 158 8.24 -1.75 -5.72
C LEU A 158 9.44 -0.95 -5.23
N HIS A 159 9.29 -0.34 -4.07
CA HIS A 159 10.29 0.48 -3.41
C HIS A 159 10.41 0.09 -1.93
N GLY A 160 11.65 0.00 -1.45
CA GLY A 160 11.95 -0.23 -0.04
C GLY A 160 12.66 -1.56 0.25
N SER A 161 12.34 -2.17 1.39
CA SER A 161 13.05 -3.35 1.89
C SER A 161 12.21 -4.62 1.77
N PHE A 162 12.77 -5.63 1.13
CA PHE A 162 12.20 -6.98 0.95
C PHE A 162 13.03 -8.04 1.69
N GLN A 163 13.86 -7.63 2.66
CA GLN A 163 14.84 -8.53 3.25
C GLN A 163 14.17 -9.73 3.94
N GLY A 164 14.59 -10.94 3.55
CA GLY A 164 14.04 -12.19 4.08
C GLY A 164 12.57 -12.45 3.73
N CYS A 165 12.02 -11.81 2.69
CA CYS A 165 10.67 -12.15 2.22
C CYS A 165 10.61 -13.58 1.69
N ASP A 166 9.47 -14.23 1.87
CA ASP A 166 9.12 -15.42 1.09
C ASP A 166 8.44 -14.98 -0.21
N ILE A 167 9.09 -15.25 -1.34
CA ILE A 167 8.58 -14.92 -2.68
C ILE A 167 8.28 -16.18 -3.50
N SER A 168 8.03 -17.31 -2.83
CA SER A 168 7.78 -18.60 -3.51
C SER A 168 6.65 -18.51 -4.52
N GLY A 169 6.95 -18.77 -5.79
CA GLY A 169 5.96 -18.78 -6.88
C GLY A 169 5.35 -17.42 -7.20
N ALA A 170 5.88 -16.32 -6.66
CA ALA A 170 5.40 -14.98 -6.97
C ALA A 170 5.70 -14.59 -8.43
N ASP A 171 4.78 -13.86 -9.07
CA ASP A 171 4.94 -13.41 -10.45
C ASP A 171 5.27 -11.91 -10.52
N PHE A 172 6.54 -11.60 -10.81
CA PHE A 172 7.06 -10.24 -10.97
C PHE A 172 7.16 -9.81 -12.45
N SER A 173 6.42 -10.45 -13.37
CA SER A 173 6.45 -10.09 -14.79
C SER A 173 6.10 -8.61 -15.02
N GLY A 174 6.99 -7.84 -15.63
CA GLY A 174 6.79 -6.40 -15.87
C GLY A 174 6.96 -5.51 -14.65
N ALA A 175 7.32 -6.07 -13.48
CA ALA A 175 7.51 -5.28 -12.28
C ALA A 175 8.79 -4.41 -12.35
N ASP A 176 8.72 -3.22 -11.78
CA ASP A 176 9.88 -2.35 -11.53
C ASP A 176 10.39 -2.57 -10.10
N LEU A 177 11.54 -3.21 -9.97
CA LEU A 177 12.23 -3.53 -8.73
C LEU A 177 13.45 -2.61 -8.48
N THR A 178 13.64 -1.55 -9.28
CA THR A 178 14.80 -0.66 -9.15
C THR A 178 14.83 0.09 -7.82
N GLY A 179 13.67 0.26 -7.19
CA GLY A 179 13.52 0.82 -5.86
C GLY A 179 13.92 -0.11 -4.69
N ILE A 180 14.30 -1.35 -4.97
CA ILE A 180 14.71 -2.33 -3.96
C ILE A 180 16.23 -2.49 -3.96
N ASN A 181 16.85 -2.51 -2.78
CA ASN A 181 18.26 -2.81 -2.67
C ASN A 181 18.57 -4.24 -3.15
N ARG A 182 19.59 -4.42 -3.99
CA ARG A 182 20.04 -5.73 -4.50
C ARG A 182 20.21 -6.78 -3.38
N ASN A 183 20.90 -6.44 -2.29
CA ASN A 183 21.15 -7.37 -1.19
C ASN A 183 19.85 -7.77 -0.48
N SER A 184 18.87 -6.87 -0.49
CA SER A 184 17.55 -7.16 0.05
C SER A 184 16.83 -8.22 -0.79
N LEU A 185 16.85 -8.10 -2.11
CA LEU A 185 16.26 -9.11 -3.01
C LEU A 185 17.01 -10.44 -2.97
N GLU A 186 18.34 -10.42 -2.89
CA GLU A 186 19.15 -11.64 -2.81
C GLU A 186 18.96 -12.39 -1.48
N SER A 187 18.46 -11.72 -0.45
CA SER A 187 18.12 -12.35 0.84
C SER A 187 16.72 -12.98 0.89
N CYS A 188 15.90 -12.79 -0.15
CA CYS A 188 14.59 -13.42 -0.22
C CYS A 188 14.73 -14.95 -0.31
N TYR A 189 13.77 -15.65 0.28
CA TYR A 189 13.65 -17.09 0.20
C TYR A 189 12.58 -17.49 -0.81
N PHE A 190 12.76 -18.63 -1.46
CA PHE A 190 11.70 -19.28 -2.21
C PHE A 190 11.89 -20.80 -2.25
N SER A 191 10.78 -21.54 -2.18
CA SER A 191 10.72 -22.99 -2.41
C SER A 191 10.32 -23.32 -3.86
N VAL A 192 9.51 -22.44 -4.47
CA VAL A 192 9.15 -22.44 -5.89
C VAL A 192 9.73 -21.18 -6.51
N PRO A 193 10.49 -21.26 -7.61
CA PRO A 193 11.09 -20.08 -8.23
C PRO A 193 10.07 -18.98 -8.54
N PRO A 194 10.34 -17.71 -8.19
CA PRO A 194 9.55 -16.58 -8.65
C PRO A 194 9.72 -16.38 -10.16
N ALA A 195 8.69 -15.85 -10.80
CA ALA A 195 8.64 -15.62 -12.24
C ALA A 195 8.93 -14.14 -12.59
N PHE A 196 9.53 -13.90 -13.75
CA PHE A 196 9.78 -12.55 -14.32
C PHE A 196 9.68 -12.55 -15.84
N SER A 197 9.50 -11.39 -16.47
CA SER A 197 9.44 -11.26 -17.94
C SER A 197 10.59 -10.40 -18.48
N SER A 198 10.65 -10.19 -19.81
CA SER A 198 11.58 -9.23 -20.43
C SER A 198 11.37 -7.79 -19.97
N GLU A 199 10.16 -7.47 -19.52
CA GLU A 199 9.75 -6.14 -19.07
C GLU A 199 10.07 -5.90 -17.58
N THR A 200 10.42 -6.96 -16.84
CA THR A 200 10.80 -6.80 -15.42
C THR A 200 12.12 -6.07 -15.30
N ILE A 201 12.14 -4.99 -14.52
CA ILE A 201 13.31 -4.13 -14.32
C ILE A 201 13.93 -4.44 -12.97
N PHE A 202 15.18 -4.89 -12.95
CA PHE A 202 15.89 -5.28 -11.73
C PHE A 202 16.84 -4.18 -11.23
N PRO A 203 17.17 -4.15 -9.93
CA PRO A 203 18.16 -3.22 -9.42
C PRO A 203 19.55 -3.49 -10.02
N PRO A 204 20.40 -2.46 -10.16
CA PRO A 204 21.73 -2.62 -10.75
C PRO A 204 22.55 -3.75 -10.12
N GLY A 205 23.10 -4.63 -10.97
CA GLY A 205 23.93 -5.76 -10.55
C GLY A 205 23.15 -7.00 -10.08
N PHE A 206 21.82 -6.93 -9.98
CA PHE A 206 21.01 -8.12 -9.72
C PHE A 206 20.83 -8.94 -11.00
N SER A 207 21.02 -10.26 -10.90
CA SER A 207 20.91 -11.18 -12.03
C SER A 207 19.87 -12.27 -11.72
N PRO A 208 18.62 -12.16 -12.20
CA PRO A 208 17.53 -13.06 -11.80
C PRO A 208 17.82 -14.54 -12.11
N GLY A 209 18.45 -14.83 -13.25
CA GLY A 209 18.81 -16.20 -13.63
C GLY A 209 19.87 -16.83 -12.72
N ILE A 210 20.82 -16.06 -12.20
CA ILE A 210 21.81 -16.53 -11.22
C ILE A 210 21.13 -16.78 -9.87
N GLN A 211 20.14 -15.95 -9.53
CA GLN A 211 19.33 -16.08 -8.32
C GLN A 211 18.24 -17.15 -8.42
N GLY A 212 18.18 -17.92 -9.52
CA GLY A 212 17.25 -19.03 -9.69
C GLY A 212 15.81 -18.63 -10.05
N TRP A 213 15.56 -17.37 -10.41
CA TRP A 213 14.25 -16.92 -10.89
C TRP A 213 13.96 -17.49 -12.29
N GLN A 214 12.68 -17.69 -12.62
CA GLN A 214 12.25 -18.26 -13.89
C GLN A 214 11.63 -17.21 -14.83
N ARG A 215 11.88 -17.33 -16.14
CA ARG A 215 11.18 -16.49 -17.12
C ARG A 215 9.73 -16.93 -17.30
N SER A 216 8.84 -15.95 -17.43
CA SER A 216 7.41 -16.07 -17.74
C SER A 216 7.13 -15.68 -19.20
N PRO A 217 6.21 -16.36 -19.91
CA PRO A 217 5.66 -17.66 -19.54
C PRO A 217 6.78 -18.72 -19.56
N PRO A 218 6.62 -19.88 -18.91
CA PRO A 218 7.61 -20.96 -19.01
C PRO A 218 7.95 -21.22 -20.49
N PRO A 219 9.21 -21.54 -20.82
CA PRO A 219 9.58 -21.89 -22.20
C PRO A 219 8.57 -22.92 -22.74
N GLN A 220 7.95 -22.60 -23.88
CA GLN A 220 7.02 -23.51 -24.56
C GLN A 220 7.71 -24.79 -25.01
#